data_AF-A0A6C0D9E3-F1
#
_entry.id   AF-A0A6C0D9E3-F1
#
_cell.length_a   1.000
_cell.length_b   1.000
_cell.length_c   1.000
_cell.angle_alpha   90.00
_cell.angle_beta   90.00
_cell.angle_gamma   90.00
#
_symmetry.space_group_name_H-M   'P 1'
#
loop_
_entity.id
_entity.type
_entity.pdbx_description
1 polymer ?
#
loop_
_entity_poly.entity_id
_entity_poly.type
_entity_poly.pdbx_seq_one_letter_code
_entity_poly.pdbx_strand_id
1 'polypeptide(L)'
;MSKIVLEVSLGEALDKLTILDIKIDKIKDERRNDCVKEYNVLYNELKEYVEKFPYHYKILKQINLTIWNLQDNIHKDTNLTKTYGEVLRENDRRFRVKKKINEAANSNLKEQKGYAKTKAFIYHHLGLGDFFWMNGSVRYLSTCYDEIVVVCKKNNEAVVRSMYADDSSIKLFVINDDMELYPFVSRKIYFEDEGYKVYSCGYHSERRMIYDFPYSFYDDMDLSREIRTNYFYVAPYIESYELYKEISDVERNYILIHQKSSTKTIDLYTKLQTQYPNTLILDINENHYNKDHPFHYLAGFVVNKPMLYYKELAENAKEIHCLESSFYCFVSHLDLSKVEKKMCYDPFDNSAQRIGVFNTAII
;
A
#
# COMPACT_ATOMS: atom_id res chain seq x y z
N MET A 1 42.33 -17.60 -0.64
CA MET A 1 42.24 -16.58 0.42
C MET A 1 41.50 -17.17 1.61
N SER A 2 41.81 -16.74 2.83
CA SER A 2 40.97 -17.00 4.00
C SER A 2 39.59 -16.36 3.81
N LYS A 3 38.54 -16.99 4.36
CA LYS A 3 37.17 -16.45 4.34
C LYS A 3 37.13 -15.17 5.18
N ILE A 4 36.69 -14.06 4.58
CA ILE A 4 36.43 -12.80 5.28
C ILE A 4 34.94 -12.77 5.65
N VAL A 5 34.62 -12.39 6.90
CA VAL A 5 33.24 -12.23 7.39
C VAL A 5 33.07 -10.79 7.86
N LEU A 6 32.00 -10.14 7.39
CA LEU A 6 31.66 -8.75 7.69
C LEU A 6 30.21 -8.70 8.16
N GLU A 7 29.99 -8.28 9.40
CA GLU A 7 28.64 -8.07 9.92
C GLU A 7 28.10 -6.72 9.41
N VAL A 8 26.87 -6.74 8.90
CA VAL A 8 26.17 -5.57 8.39
C VAL A 8 24.73 -5.56 8.88
N SER A 9 24.07 -4.39 8.83
CA SER A 9 22.62 -4.33 9.09
C SER A 9 21.83 -5.13 8.05
N LEU A 10 20.65 -5.64 8.41
CA LEU A 10 19.81 -6.37 7.47
C LEU A 10 19.43 -5.51 6.26
N GLY A 11 19.15 -4.22 6.48
CA GLY A 11 18.87 -3.26 5.41
C GLY A 11 20.03 -3.13 4.41
N GLU A 12 21.28 -3.10 4.87
CA GLU A 12 22.47 -3.12 4.00
C GLU A 12 22.60 -4.43 3.22
N ALA A 13 22.34 -5.57 3.87
CA ALA A 13 22.42 -6.87 3.22
C ALA A 13 21.40 -7.01 2.08
N LEU A 14 20.15 -6.63 2.34
CA LEU A 14 19.09 -6.63 1.32
C LEU A 14 19.34 -5.59 0.22
N ASP A 15 19.89 -4.42 0.54
CA ASP A 15 20.28 -3.42 -0.46
C ASP A 15 21.28 -3.98 -1.47
N LYS A 16 22.36 -4.58 -0.96
CA LYS A 16 23.37 -5.24 -1.79
C LYS A 16 22.75 -6.32 -2.68
N LEU A 17 21.85 -7.13 -2.12
CA LEU A 17 21.14 -8.16 -2.87
C LEU A 17 20.30 -7.57 -4.01
N THR A 18 19.54 -6.48 -3.77
CA THR A 18 18.75 -5.81 -4.82
C THR A 18 19.62 -5.20 -5.93
N ILE A 19 20.81 -4.70 -5.60
CA ILE A 19 21.76 -4.16 -6.59
C ILE A 19 22.31 -5.29 -7.48
N LEU A 20 22.65 -6.43 -6.90
CA LEU A 20 23.11 -7.61 -7.65
C LEU A 20 22.01 -8.15 -8.57
N ASP A 21 20.78 -8.19 -8.07
CA ASP A 21 19.59 -8.55 -8.84
C ASP A 21 19.46 -7.69 -10.11
N ILE A 22 19.55 -6.36 -9.96
CA ILE A 22 19.55 -5.42 -11.11
C ILE A 22 20.74 -5.67 -12.05
N LYS A 23 21.93 -5.91 -11.51
CA LYS A 23 23.13 -6.16 -12.33
C LYS A 23 23.00 -7.43 -13.17
N ILE A 24 22.41 -8.49 -12.61
CA ILE A 24 22.14 -9.74 -13.34
C ILE A 24 21.20 -9.51 -14.53
N ASP A 25 20.25 -8.58 -14.37
CA ASP A 25 19.31 -8.19 -15.43
C ASP A 25 19.93 -7.24 -16.46
N LYS A 26 20.82 -6.33 -16.06
CA LYS A 26 21.35 -5.26 -16.93
C LYS A 26 22.66 -5.63 -17.64
N ILE A 27 23.55 -6.36 -16.99
CA ILE A 27 24.85 -6.76 -17.55
C ILE A 27 24.65 -8.00 -18.43
N LYS A 28 25.16 -7.97 -19.67
CA LYS A 28 24.94 -9.03 -20.68
C LYS A 28 26.21 -9.75 -21.14
N ASP A 29 27.36 -9.36 -20.62
CA ASP A 29 28.67 -9.99 -20.89
C ASP A 29 29.12 -10.91 -19.73
N GLU A 30 30.35 -11.42 -19.80
CA GLU A 30 30.88 -12.38 -18.82
C GLU A 30 30.88 -11.87 -17.37
N ARG A 31 30.89 -10.55 -17.14
CA ARG A 31 30.82 -9.96 -15.79
C ARG A 31 29.53 -10.30 -15.06
N ARG A 32 28.47 -10.66 -15.82
CA ARG A 32 27.21 -11.16 -15.26
C ARG A 32 27.44 -12.42 -14.42
N ASN A 33 28.38 -13.29 -14.80
CA ASN A 33 28.64 -14.54 -14.10
C ASN A 33 29.11 -14.31 -12.66
N ASP A 34 29.94 -13.30 -12.44
CA ASP A 34 30.38 -12.91 -11.10
C ASP A 34 29.23 -12.36 -10.26
N CYS A 35 28.34 -11.56 -10.87
CA CYS A 35 27.14 -11.06 -10.19
C CYS A 35 26.18 -12.19 -9.79
N VAL A 36 25.95 -13.17 -10.67
CA VAL A 36 25.13 -14.36 -10.37
C VAL A 36 25.73 -15.17 -9.23
N LYS A 37 27.05 -15.37 -9.25
CA LYS A 37 27.74 -16.11 -8.18
C LYS A 37 27.59 -15.40 -6.83
N GLU A 38 27.81 -14.08 -6.77
CA GLU A 38 27.66 -13.30 -5.55
C GLU A 38 26.21 -13.26 -5.06
N TYR A 39 25.25 -13.06 -5.97
CA TYR A 39 23.81 -13.08 -5.65
C TYR A 39 23.39 -14.40 -5.02
N ASN A 40 23.76 -15.54 -5.62
CA ASN A 40 23.37 -16.86 -5.10
C ASN A 40 23.91 -17.10 -3.69
N VAL A 41 25.13 -16.66 -3.39
CA VAL A 41 25.71 -16.75 -2.03
C VAL A 41 24.88 -15.94 -1.04
N LEU A 42 24.53 -14.70 -1.36
CA LEU A 42 23.75 -13.83 -0.47
C LEU A 42 22.29 -14.26 -0.36
N TYR A 43 21.65 -14.66 -1.46
CA TYR A 43 20.25 -15.05 -1.50
C TYR A 43 20.00 -16.29 -0.62
N ASN A 44 20.91 -17.26 -0.61
CA ASN A 44 20.81 -18.44 0.24
C ASN A 44 20.70 -18.08 1.74
N GLU A 45 21.39 -17.02 2.18
CA GLU A 45 21.36 -16.55 3.57
C GLU A 45 20.21 -15.57 3.84
N LEU A 46 19.72 -14.87 2.81
CA LEU A 46 18.77 -13.77 2.95
C LEU A 46 17.33 -14.11 2.52
N LYS A 47 17.09 -15.30 1.94
CA LYS A 47 15.80 -15.70 1.36
C LYS A 47 14.62 -15.47 2.30
N GLU A 48 14.72 -15.89 3.56
CA GLU A 48 13.66 -15.70 4.57
C GLU A 48 13.29 -14.22 4.72
N TYR A 49 14.28 -13.32 4.72
CA TYR A 49 14.04 -11.89 4.87
C TYR A 49 13.47 -11.24 3.59
N VAL A 50 13.80 -11.77 2.42
CA VAL A 50 13.16 -11.38 1.16
C VAL A 50 11.67 -11.73 1.18
N GLU A 51 11.34 -12.94 1.66
CA GLU A 51 9.96 -13.44 1.78
C GLU A 51 9.18 -12.73 2.90
N LYS A 52 9.86 -12.34 3.99
CA LYS A 52 9.27 -11.62 5.13
C LYS A 52 9.04 -10.13 4.85
N PHE A 53 9.90 -9.50 4.03
CA PHE A 53 9.81 -8.08 3.69
C PHE A 53 9.67 -7.82 2.18
N PRO A 54 8.72 -8.47 1.48
CA PRO A 54 8.64 -8.45 0.02
C PRO A 54 8.34 -7.05 -0.51
N TYR A 55 7.50 -6.28 0.18
CA TYR A 55 7.21 -4.89 -0.16
C TYR A 55 8.47 -4.02 -0.09
N HIS A 56 9.20 -4.07 1.03
CA HIS A 56 10.41 -3.27 1.21
C HIS A 56 11.50 -3.67 0.21
N TYR A 57 11.69 -4.97 -0.06
CA TYR A 57 12.64 -5.45 -1.06
C TYR A 57 12.27 -4.93 -2.46
N LYS A 58 10.99 -4.98 -2.85
CA LYS A 58 10.49 -4.43 -4.12
C LYS A 58 10.80 -2.93 -4.24
N ILE A 59 10.45 -2.13 -3.22
CA ILE A 59 10.69 -0.68 -3.24
C ILE A 59 12.20 -0.37 -3.27
N LEU A 60 13.01 -1.11 -2.51
CA LEU A 60 14.46 -0.94 -2.51
C LEU A 60 15.09 -1.24 -3.87
N LYS A 61 14.66 -2.33 -4.53
CA LYS A 61 15.05 -2.66 -5.91
C LYS A 61 14.61 -1.59 -6.89
N GLN A 62 13.39 -1.07 -6.78
CA GLN A 62 12.90 0.02 -7.65
C GLN A 62 13.76 1.29 -7.49
N ILE A 63 14.07 1.71 -6.28
CA ILE A 63 14.93 2.88 -6.02
C ILE A 63 16.34 2.67 -6.57
N ASN A 64 16.96 1.50 -6.30
CA ASN A 64 18.27 1.18 -6.84
C ASN A 64 18.28 1.15 -8.38
N LEU A 65 17.19 0.69 -9.01
CA LEU A 65 17.05 0.71 -10.46
C LEU A 65 16.91 2.14 -11.00
N THR A 66 16.19 3.02 -10.30
CA THR A 66 16.14 4.46 -10.64
C THR A 66 17.53 5.08 -10.56
N ILE A 67 18.29 4.83 -9.49
CA ILE A 67 19.67 5.32 -9.35
C ILE A 67 20.55 4.81 -10.50
N TRP A 68 20.46 3.51 -10.81
CA TRP A 68 21.20 2.92 -11.93
C TRP A 68 20.88 3.62 -13.26
N ASN A 69 19.59 3.80 -13.58
CA ASN A 69 19.17 4.43 -14.83
C ASN A 69 19.56 5.92 -14.89
N LEU A 70 19.52 6.64 -13.76
CA LEU A 70 20.01 8.02 -13.70
C LEU A 70 21.52 8.06 -14.00
N GLN A 71 22.30 7.15 -13.40
CA GLN A 71 23.75 7.08 -13.57
C GLN A 71 24.16 6.67 -15.00
N ASP A 72 23.48 5.71 -15.61
CA ASP A 72 23.73 5.28 -17.00
C ASP A 72 23.52 6.43 -18.00
N ASN A 73 22.64 7.37 -17.69
CA ASN A 73 22.32 8.50 -18.55
C ASN A 73 23.19 9.75 -18.28
N ILE A 74 24.02 9.77 -17.23
CA ILE A 74 24.86 10.93 -16.87
C ILE A 74 25.73 11.40 -18.05
N HIS A 75 26.31 10.47 -18.81
CA HIS A 75 27.18 10.83 -19.95
C HIS A 75 26.44 11.50 -21.11
N LYS A 76 25.12 11.40 -21.16
CA LYS A 76 24.26 11.96 -22.22
C LYS A 76 23.45 13.18 -21.74
N ASP A 77 23.53 13.51 -20.46
CA ASP A 77 22.70 14.55 -19.85
C ASP A 77 23.32 15.94 -19.99
N THR A 78 22.51 16.90 -20.42
CA THR A 78 22.88 18.30 -20.58
C THR A 78 22.65 19.12 -19.31
N ASN A 79 21.96 18.58 -18.29
CA ASN A 79 21.74 19.24 -17.00
C ASN A 79 22.18 18.36 -15.80
N LEU A 80 23.49 18.13 -15.72
CA LEU A 80 24.13 17.32 -14.70
C LEU A 80 23.73 17.69 -13.26
N THR A 81 23.57 18.99 -12.96
CA THR A 81 23.17 19.46 -11.61
C THR A 81 21.82 18.88 -11.20
N LYS A 82 20.84 18.86 -12.11
CA LYS A 82 19.52 18.28 -11.85
C LYS A 82 19.64 16.77 -11.58
N THR A 83 20.38 16.05 -12.42
CA THR A 83 20.57 14.60 -12.31
C THR A 83 21.29 14.20 -11.03
N TYR A 84 22.36 14.91 -10.64
CA TYR A 84 23.01 14.67 -9.34
C TYR A 84 22.07 14.93 -8.17
N GLY A 85 21.23 15.97 -8.26
CA GLY A 85 20.18 16.23 -7.27
C GLY A 85 19.16 15.08 -7.16
N GLU A 86 18.77 14.48 -8.28
CA GLU A 86 17.89 13.31 -8.31
C GLU A 86 18.55 12.07 -7.70
N VAL A 87 19.81 11.80 -8.05
CA VAL A 87 20.58 10.68 -7.46
C VAL A 87 20.69 10.83 -5.94
N LEU A 88 20.93 12.05 -5.43
CA LEU A 88 20.97 12.30 -3.99
C LEU A 88 19.61 12.04 -3.33
N ARG A 89 18.50 12.54 -3.93
CA ARG A 89 17.15 12.28 -3.43
C ARG A 89 16.83 10.79 -3.37
N GLU A 90 17.14 10.04 -4.43
CA GLU A 90 16.92 8.59 -4.47
C GLU A 90 17.80 7.84 -3.46
N ASN A 91 19.04 8.27 -3.24
CA ASN A 91 19.91 7.68 -2.20
C ASN A 91 19.39 7.96 -0.78
N ASP A 92 18.74 9.11 -0.54
CA ASP A 92 18.04 9.38 0.71
C ASP A 92 16.82 8.48 0.88
N ARG A 93 16.04 8.29 -0.18
CA ARG A 93 14.92 7.34 -0.18
C ARG A 93 15.36 5.91 0.12
N ARG A 94 16.44 5.46 -0.52
CA ARG A 94 17.07 4.16 -0.31
C ARG A 94 17.43 3.94 1.16
N PHE A 95 18.09 4.92 1.78
CA PHE A 95 18.43 4.87 3.20
C PHE A 95 17.19 4.71 4.09
N ARG A 96 16.12 5.47 3.84
CA ARG A 96 14.90 5.37 4.65
C ARG A 96 14.23 4.00 4.53
N VAL A 97 14.24 3.39 3.35
CA VAL A 97 13.73 2.02 3.18
C VAL A 97 14.59 0.99 3.92
N LYS A 98 15.93 1.10 3.85
CA LYS A 98 16.85 0.26 4.65
C LYS A 98 16.60 0.40 6.15
N LYS A 99 16.36 1.63 6.63
CA LYS A 99 16.01 1.92 8.02
C LYS A 99 14.70 1.23 8.44
N LYS A 100 13.65 1.30 7.61
CA LYS A 100 12.36 0.60 7.87
C LYS A 100 12.55 -0.91 8.01
N ILE A 101 13.34 -1.53 7.13
CA ILE A 101 13.71 -2.96 7.24
C ILE A 101 14.41 -3.24 8.58
N ASN A 102 15.39 -2.42 8.94
CA ASN A 102 16.14 -2.59 10.19
C ASN A 102 15.26 -2.45 11.44
N GLU A 103 14.28 -1.56 11.42
CA GLU A 103 13.30 -1.40 12.50
C GLU A 103 12.35 -2.59 12.57
N ALA A 104 11.75 -2.99 11.45
CA ALA A 104 10.80 -4.11 11.40
C ALA A 104 11.45 -5.46 11.76
N ALA A 105 12.73 -5.63 11.43
CA ALA A 105 13.49 -6.84 11.77
C ALA A 105 14.16 -6.80 13.15
N ASN A 106 14.07 -5.68 13.89
CA ASN A 106 14.84 -5.44 15.11
C ASN A 106 16.35 -5.73 14.90
N SER A 107 16.91 -5.27 13.78
CA SER A 107 18.31 -5.51 13.43
C SER A 107 19.27 -4.94 14.48
N ASN A 108 20.25 -5.76 14.89
CA ASN A 108 21.29 -5.38 15.86
C ASN A 108 22.16 -4.22 15.37
N LEU A 109 22.44 -4.19 14.06
CA LEU A 109 23.16 -3.11 13.40
C LEU A 109 22.17 -2.24 12.63
N LYS A 110 22.41 -0.93 12.60
CA LYS A 110 21.58 0.04 11.87
C LYS A 110 22.47 1.12 11.25
N GLU A 111 22.45 1.24 9.93
CA GLU A 111 23.12 2.34 9.22
C GLU A 111 22.59 3.71 9.73
N GLN A 112 23.48 4.71 9.83
CA GLN A 112 23.14 6.06 10.28
C GLN A 112 23.51 7.10 9.20
N LYS A 113 22.73 8.18 9.12
CA LYS A 113 23.05 9.39 8.34
C LYS A 113 23.16 10.60 9.26
N GLY A 114 24.04 11.53 8.90
CA GLY A 114 24.34 12.74 9.69
C GLY A 114 23.61 14.01 9.28
N TYR A 115 22.64 13.94 8.36
CA TYR A 115 21.91 15.11 7.88
C TYR A 115 20.68 15.43 8.74
N ALA A 116 20.19 16.67 8.64
CA ALA A 116 18.99 17.11 9.35
C ALA A 116 17.76 16.29 8.91
N LYS A 117 16.91 15.95 9.88
CA LYS A 117 15.65 15.23 9.60
C LYS A 117 14.72 16.12 8.80
N THR A 118 14.12 15.54 7.76
CA THR A 118 13.09 16.20 6.96
C THR A 118 11.72 15.67 7.33
N LYS A 119 10.69 16.51 7.21
CA LYS A 119 9.32 16.14 7.56
C LYS A 119 8.30 16.67 6.56
N ALA A 120 7.20 15.94 6.40
CA ALA A 120 6.08 16.38 5.57
C ALA A 120 4.73 16.23 6.28
N PHE A 121 3.81 17.12 5.94
CA PHE A 121 2.45 17.15 6.47
C PHE A 121 1.47 16.94 5.31
N ILE A 122 0.55 15.99 5.43
CA ILE A 122 -0.34 15.56 4.35
C ILE A 122 -1.79 15.80 4.78
N TYR A 123 -2.50 16.62 4.01
CA TYR A 123 -3.93 16.86 4.18
C TYR A 123 -4.69 16.56 2.87
N HIS A 124 -5.11 15.30 2.73
CA HIS A 124 -6.03 14.86 1.68
C HIS A 124 -7.46 14.78 2.23
N HIS A 125 -8.42 14.38 1.38
CA HIS A 125 -9.80 14.14 1.81
C HIS A 125 -9.88 13.07 2.89
N LEU A 126 -10.74 13.25 3.90
CA LEU A 126 -10.68 12.44 5.12
C LEU A 126 -11.67 11.28 5.18
N GLY A 127 -12.29 10.91 4.04
CA GLY A 127 -13.11 9.70 3.95
C GLY A 127 -12.25 8.45 4.09
N LEU A 128 -12.80 7.37 4.66
CA LEU A 128 -12.00 6.13 4.84
C LEU A 128 -11.54 5.53 3.51
N GLY A 129 -12.34 5.65 2.45
CA GLY A 129 -11.96 5.25 1.09
C GLY A 129 -10.76 6.04 0.55
N ASP A 130 -10.67 7.34 0.87
CA ASP A 130 -9.57 8.20 0.44
C ASP A 130 -8.24 7.78 1.05
N PHE A 131 -8.23 7.23 2.27
CA PHE A 131 -6.99 6.66 2.86
C PHE A 131 -6.46 5.47 2.06
N PHE A 132 -7.34 4.65 1.46
CA PHE A 132 -6.88 3.59 0.56
C PHE A 132 -6.39 4.17 -0.77
N TRP A 133 -7.09 5.16 -1.33
CA TRP A 133 -6.63 5.84 -2.54
C TRP A 133 -5.30 6.58 -2.36
N MET A 134 -5.04 7.11 -1.16
CA MET A 134 -3.84 7.87 -0.81
C MET A 134 -2.79 7.03 -0.09
N ASN A 135 -3.03 5.74 0.15
CA ASN A 135 -2.06 4.87 0.80
C ASN A 135 -0.72 4.88 0.05
N GLY A 136 -0.75 4.74 -1.27
CA GLY A 136 0.46 4.77 -2.11
C GLY A 136 1.25 6.08 -2.00
N SER A 137 0.59 7.25 -2.02
CA SER A 137 1.28 8.54 -1.88
C SER A 137 1.87 8.74 -0.49
N VAL A 138 1.15 8.40 0.58
CA VAL A 138 1.66 8.45 1.96
C VAL A 138 2.89 7.55 2.10
N ARG A 139 2.81 6.30 1.62
CA ARG A 139 3.93 5.33 1.66
C ARG A 139 5.12 5.80 0.83
N TYR A 140 4.90 6.36 -0.35
CA TYR A 140 5.97 6.96 -1.16
C TYR A 140 6.64 8.13 -0.44
N LEU A 141 5.85 9.06 0.09
CA LEU A 141 6.39 10.22 0.81
C LEU A 141 7.15 9.80 2.07
N SER A 142 6.77 8.69 2.73
CA SER A 142 7.54 8.09 3.83
C SER A 142 8.94 7.58 3.43
N THR A 143 9.20 7.43 2.13
CA THR A 143 10.56 7.22 1.61
C THR A 143 11.29 8.54 1.38
N CYS A 144 10.56 9.62 1.10
CA CYS A 144 11.12 10.95 0.81
C CYS A 144 11.48 11.76 2.07
N TYR A 145 10.81 11.50 3.18
CA TYR A 145 10.96 12.25 4.44
C TYR A 145 11.19 11.32 5.63
N ASP A 146 11.87 11.83 6.66
CA ASP A 146 12.13 11.08 7.89
C ASP A 146 10.91 10.96 8.80
N GLU A 147 9.96 11.88 8.64
CA GLU A 147 8.67 11.90 9.34
C GLU A 147 7.55 12.40 8.43
N ILE A 148 6.43 11.70 8.44
CA ILE A 148 5.19 12.08 7.75
C ILE A 148 4.08 12.21 8.77
N VAL A 149 3.33 13.30 8.69
CA VAL A 149 2.12 13.51 9.49
C VAL A 149 0.91 13.53 8.55
N VAL A 150 -0.05 12.64 8.78
CA VAL A 150 -1.26 12.52 7.96
C VAL A 150 -2.47 12.93 8.78
N VAL A 151 -3.25 13.88 8.27
CA VAL A 151 -4.50 14.30 8.92
C VAL A 151 -5.51 13.16 8.89
N CYS A 152 -6.18 12.89 10.00
CA CYS A 152 -7.16 11.82 10.12
C CYS A 152 -8.34 12.22 11.00
N LYS A 153 -9.57 11.95 10.55
CA LYS A 153 -10.75 12.14 11.40
C LYS A 153 -10.80 11.07 12.48
N LYS A 154 -11.24 11.46 13.68
CA LYS A 154 -11.33 10.60 14.86
C LYS A 154 -12.08 9.28 14.61
N ASN A 155 -13.15 9.31 13.80
CA ASN A 155 -13.95 8.14 13.47
C ASN A 155 -13.21 7.10 12.62
N ASN A 156 -12.16 7.49 11.88
CA ASN A 156 -11.35 6.61 11.04
C ASN A 156 -10.04 6.19 11.72
N GLU A 157 -9.69 6.79 12.87
CA GLU A 157 -8.38 6.64 13.51
C GLU A 157 -7.98 5.18 13.73
N ALA A 158 -8.89 4.33 14.22
CA ALA A 158 -8.58 2.93 14.51
C ALA A 158 -8.10 2.16 13.26
N VAL A 159 -8.80 2.34 12.14
CA VAL A 159 -8.47 1.66 10.87
C VAL A 159 -7.20 2.24 10.27
N VAL A 160 -7.05 3.57 10.26
CA VAL A 160 -5.88 4.25 9.67
C VAL A 160 -4.62 4.01 10.50
N ARG A 161 -4.73 3.98 11.83
CA ARG A 161 -3.62 3.61 12.72
C ARG A 161 -3.16 2.17 12.44
N SER A 162 -4.09 1.26 12.23
CA SER A 162 -3.79 -0.12 11.83
C SER A 162 -3.18 -0.17 10.42
N MET A 163 -3.62 0.68 9.49
CA MET A 163 -3.12 0.73 8.11
C MET A 163 -1.61 1.04 8.03
N TYR A 164 -1.09 1.84 8.97
CA TYR A 164 0.30 2.30 8.99
C TYR A 164 1.12 1.81 10.19
N ALA A 165 0.60 0.82 10.95
CA ALA A 165 1.22 0.36 12.19
C ALA A 165 2.65 -0.20 12.02
N ASP A 166 2.99 -0.68 10.81
CA ASP A 166 4.30 -1.21 10.45
C ASP A 166 5.37 -0.12 10.20
N ASP A 167 4.97 1.15 10.08
CA ASP A 167 5.88 2.23 9.68
C ASP A 167 5.86 3.39 10.67
N SER A 168 6.86 3.38 11.56
CA SER A 168 7.04 4.34 12.64
C SER A 168 7.21 5.80 12.18
N SER A 169 7.56 6.02 10.91
CA SER A 169 7.72 7.36 10.33
C SER A 169 6.38 8.01 9.97
N ILE A 170 5.29 7.25 9.88
CA ILE A 170 3.96 7.76 9.55
C ILE A 170 3.18 7.99 10.84
N LYS A 171 2.84 9.24 11.12
CA LYS A 171 2.09 9.67 12.31
C LYS A 171 0.74 10.25 11.90
N LEU A 172 -0.24 10.15 12.80
CA LEU A 172 -1.57 10.72 12.59
C LEU A 172 -1.72 12.05 13.32
N PHE A 173 -2.22 13.05 12.61
CA PHE A 173 -2.75 14.29 13.17
C PHE A 173 -4.28 14.14 13.25
N VAL A 174 -4.77 13.74 14.43
CA VAL A 174 -6.17 13.40 14.61
C VAL A 174 -7.00 14.66 14.87
N ILE A 175 -8.03 14.87 14.06
CA ILE A 175 -9.02 15.96 14.22
C ILE A 175 -10.42 15.37 14.43
N ASN A 176 -11.29 16.12 15.08
CA ASN A 176 -12.71 15.77 15.20
C ASN A 176 -13.49 16.29 13.99
N ASP A 177 -13.16 17.49 13.52
CA ASP A 177 -13.89 18.19 12.46
C ASP A 177 -12.96 18.97 11.53
N ASP A 178 -13.31 19.07 10.24
CA ASP A 178 -12.52 19.80 9.23
C ASP A 178 -12.32 21.29 9.59
N MET A 179 -13.21 21.86 10.41
CA MET A 179 -13.13 23.23 10.90
C MET A 179 -11.87 23.52 11.72
N GLU A 180 -11.25 22.50 12.32
CA GLU A 180 -9.98 22.67 13.07
C GLU A 180 -8.84 23.16 12.17
N LEU A 181 -8.88 22.80 10.89
CA LEU A 181 -7.88 23.19 9.89
C LEU A 181 -8.40 24.23 8.89
N TYR A 182 -9.65 24.69 9.01
CA TYR A 182 -10.23 25.66 8.09
C TYR A 182 -9.90 27.13 8.46
N PRO A 183 -9.62 28.02 7.49
CA PRO A 183 -9.24 27.71 6.11
C PRO A 183 -7.80 27.20 6.05
N PHE A 184 -7.60 26.07 5.36
CA PHE A 184 -6.29 25.40 5.37
C PHE A 184 -5.16 26.25 4.78
N VAL A 185 -5.48 27.10 3.80
CA VAL A 185 -4.51 28.03 3.19
C VAL A 185 -3.80 28.89 4.25
N SER A 186 -4.52 29.37 5.28
CA SER A 186 -3.93 30.15 6.36
C SER A 186 -3.24 29.28 7.41
N ARG A 187 -3.70 28.04 7.60
CA ARG A 187 -3.12 27.09 8.56
C ARG A 187 -1.83 26.44 8.06
N LYS A 188 -1.70 26.28 6.75
CA LYS A 188 -0.52 25.71 6.05
C LYS A 188 0.78 26.38 6.48
N ILE A 189 0.78 27.71 6.61
CA ILE A 189 1.96 28.51 6.97
C ILE A 189 2.55 28.06 8.32
N TYR A 190 1.74 27.73 9.32
CA TYR A 190 2.26 27.28 10.62
C TYR A 190 3.04 25.96 10.51
N PHE A 191 2.57 25.02 9.68
CA PHE A 191 3.28 23.77 9.45
C PHE A 191 4.57 24.00 8.65
N GLU A 192 4.54 24.91 7.68
CA GLU A 192 5.73 25.28 6.90
C GLU A 192 6.78 25.97 7.78
N ASP A 193 6.38 26.86 8.68
CA ASP A 193 7.25 27.53 9.66
C ASP A 193 7.87 26.54 10.66
N GLU A 194 7.15 25.47 10.99
CA GLU A 194 7.71 24.37 11.77
C GLU A 194 8.69 23.49 10.96
N GLY A 195 8.79 23.68 9.64
CA GLY A 195 9.70 22.96 8.75
C GLY A 195 9.08 21.76 8.05
N TYR A 196 7.75 21.65 7.99
CA TYR A 196 7.08 20.63 7.18
C TYR A 196 6.97 21.06 5.73
N LYS A 197 7.27 20.14 4.80
CA LYS A 197 6.74 20.24 3.44
C LYS A 197 5.26 19.85 3.47
N VAL A 198 4.36 20.77 3.10
CA VAL A 198 2.92 20.50 3.11
C VAL A 198 2.44 19.97 1.75
N TYR A 199 1.69 18.88 1.78
CA TYR A 199 1.00 18.28 0.64
C TYR A 199 -0.51 18.28 0.90
N SER A 200 -1.29 18.76 -0.07
CA SER A 200 -2.75 18.79 0.03
C SER A 200 -3.39 18.56 -1.33
N CYS A 201 -4.56 17.93 -1.37
CA CYS A 201 -5.27 17.64 -2.61
C CYS A 201 -6.78 17.87 -2.52
N GLY A 202 -7.44 17.91 -3.69
CA GLY A 202 -8.88 18.05 -3.81
C GLY A 202 -9.38 19.37 -3.23
N TYR A 203 -10.39 19.37 -2.37
CA TYR A 203 -10.93 20.61 -1.80
C TYR A 203 -9.98 21.30 -0.80
N HIS A 204 -8.92 20.61 -0.38
CA HIS A 204 -7.88 21.17 0.48
C HIS A 204 -6.72 21.79 -0.32
N SER A 205 -6.67 21.60 -1.64
CA SER A 205 -5.66 22.22 -2.51
C SER A 205 -6.05 23.66 -2.91
N GLU A 206 -5.09 24.41 -3.44
CA GLU A 206 -5.32 25.77 -3.95
C GLU A 206 -6.25 25.78 -5.18
N ARG A 207 -6.23 24.71 -5.99
CA ARG A 207 -7.05 24.58 -7.21
C ARG A 207 -8.50 24.16 -6.92
N ARG A 208 -8.77 23.51 -5.77
CA ARG A 208 -10.09 23.05 -5.31
C ARG A 208 -10.94 22.33 -6.36
N MET A 209 -10.31 21.55 -7.24
CA MET A 209 -10.98 20.85 -8.34
C MET A 209 -10.69 19.36 -8.28
N ILE A 210 -11.72 18.53 -8.49
CA ILE A 210 -11.60 17.07 -8.58
C ILE A 210 -11.95 16.67 -10.01
N TYR A 211 -11.02 15.97 -10.66
CA TYR A 211 -11.19 15.42 -12.00
C TYR A 211 -10.50 14.05 -12.06
N ASP A 212 -10.98 13.13 -12.88
CA ASP A 212 -10.32 11.83 -13.05
C ASP A 212 -9.95 11.14 -11.71
N PHE A 213 -10.90 11.13 -10.77
CA PHE A 213 -10.68 10.61 -9.42
C PHE A 213 -10.28 9.12 -9.46
N PRO A 214 -9.30 8.67 -8.64
CA PRO A 214 -8.56 9.44 -7.63
C PRO A 214 -7.26 10.11 -8.13
N TYR A 215 -6.98 10.10 -9.44
CA TYR A 215 -5.69 10.54 -9.98
C TYR A 215 -5.43 12.04 -9.85
N SER A 216 -6.46 12.91 -9.85
CA SER A 216 -6.22 14.34 -9.57
C SER A 216 -5.59 14.59 -8.22
N PHE A 217 -5.76 13.69 -7.24
CA PHE A 217 -5.12 13.86 -5.93
C PHE A 217 -3.59 13.72 -6.00
N TYR A 218 -3.11 12.87 -6.91
CA TYR A 218 -1.68 12.69 -7.16
C TYR A 218 -1.13 13.89 -7.94
N ASP A 219 -1.87 14.37 -8.94
CA ASP A 219 -1.52 15.56 -9.72
C ASP A 219 -1.42 16.82 -8.82
N ASP A 220 -2.35 17.00 -7.88
CA ASP A 220 -2.34 18.12 -6.92
C ASP A 220 -1.10 18.12 -6.01
N MET A 221 -0.51 16.94 -5.76
CA MET A 221 0.68 16.77 -4.94
C MET A 221 1.99 16.73 -5.75
N ASP A 222 1.92 16.92 -7.07
CA ASP A 222 3.04 16.76 -8.01
C ASP A 222 3.67 15.34 -7.93
N LEU A 223 2.81 14.32 -7.84
CA LEU A 223 3.20 12.92 -7.76
C LEU A 223 2.78 12.16 -9.02
N SER A 224 3.65 11.25 -9.47
CA SER A 224 3.27 10.30 -10.52
C SER A 224 2.07 9.47 -10.10
N ARG A 225 1.07 9.34 -10.97
CA ARG A 225 -0.14 8.56 -10.76
C ARG A 225 0.14 7.07 -10.49
N GLU A 226 1.25 6.55 -11.00
CA GLU A 226 1.66 5.16 -10.78
C GLU A 226 2.02 4.86 -9.32
N ILE A 227 2.36 5.90 -8.53
CA ILE A 227 2.67 5.77 -7.11
C ILE A 227 1.49 5.13 -6.36
N ARG A 228 0.26 5.39 -6.79
CA ARG A 228 -0.95 4.80 -6.21
C ARG A 228 -0.83 3.29 -6.09
N THR A 229 -0.42 2.62 -7.16
CA THR A 229 -0.31 1.15 -7.21
C THR A 229 1.06 0.68 -6.73
N ASN A 230 2.14 1.36 -7.14
CA ASN A 230 3.50 0.90 -6.89
C ASN A 230 3.87 0.91 -5.39
N TYR A 231 3.33 1.86 -4.63
CA TYR A 231 3.62 2.05 -3.21
C TYR A 231 2.45 1.67 -2.29
N PHE A 232 1.33 1.17 -2.83
CA PHE A 232 0.26 0.66 -1.98
C PHE A 232 0.78 -0.49 -1.12
N TYR A 233 0.58 -0.36 0.20
CA TYR A 233 0.93 -1.40 1.15
C TYR A 233 0.09 -1.31 2.42
N VAL A 234 -0.43 -2.48 2.79
CA VAL A 234 -1.01 -2.78 4.10
C VAL A 234 -0.28 -4.03 4.59
N ALA A 235 0.36 -3.92 5.74
CA ALA A 235 1.06 -5.05 6.34
C ALA A 235 0.07 -6.20 6.61
N PRO A 236 0.49 -7.46 6.40
CA PRO A 236 -0.37 -8.60 6.68
C PRO A 236 -0.59 -8.72 8.20
N TYR A 237 -1.83 -9.00 8.57
CA TYR A 237 -2.24 -9.27 9.95
C TYR A 237 -2.34 -10.79 10.15
N ILE A 238 -1.89 -11.29 11.29
CA ILE A 238 -2.03 -12.73 11.59
C ILE A 238 -3.50 -13.14 11.57
N GLU A 239 -4.37 -12.27 12.05
CA GLU A 239 -5.81 -12.45 12.06
C GLU A 239 -6.41 -12.51 10.66
N SER A 240 -5.75 -11.94 9.65
CA SER A 240 -6.16 -12.08 8.25
C SER A 240 -5.92 -13.50 7.75
N TYR A 241 -4.74 -14.07 8.04
CA TYR A 241 -4.42 -15.46 7.72
C TYR A 241 -5.31 -16.44 8.48
N GLU A 242 -5.53 -16.20 9.77
CA GLU A 242 -6.41 -17.03 10.61
C GLU A 242 -7.83 -17.01 10.07
N LEU A 243 -8.39 -15.82 9.76
CA LEU A 243 -9.72 -15.70 9.18
C LEU A 243 -9.84 -16.47 7.86
N TYR A 244 -8.86 -16.35 6.96
CA TYR A 244 -8.87 -17.11 5.71
C TYR A 244 -8.75 -18.61 5.95
N LYS A 245 -7.95 -19.04 6.92
CA LYS A 245 -7.76 -20.46 7.27
C LYS A 245 -9.03 -21.10 7.79
N GLU A 246 -9.76 -20.44 8.69
CA GLU A 246 -11.06 -20.91 9.21
C GLU A 246 -12.06 -21.24 8.09
N ILE A 247 -12.02 -20.47 7.00
CA ILE A 247 -12.85 -20.71 5.82
C ILE A 247 -12.24 -21.81 4.93
N SER A 248 -10.99 -21.65 4.52
CA SER A 248 -10.35 -22.49 3.49
C SER A 248 -10.01 -23.93 3.91
N ASP A 249 -9.98 -24.22 5.21
CA ASP A 249 -9.89 -25.59 5.72
C ASP A 249 -11.21 -26.37 5.52
N VAL A 250 -12.34 -25.67 5.31
CA VAL A 250 -13.66 -26.27 5.10
C VAL A 250 -14.17 -26.08 3.67
N GLU A 251 -14.12 -24.86 3.14
CA GLU A 251 -14.57 -24.51 1.79
C GLU A 251 -13.62 -23.48 1.16
N ARG A 252 -13.04 -23.84 0.01
CA ARG A 252 -12.09 -22.98 -0.72
C ARG A 252 -12.76 -22.13 -1.78
N ASN A 253 -13.93 -22.54 -2.26
CA ASN A 253 -14.68 -21.86 -3.29
C ASN A 253 -15.82 -21.05 -2.68
N TYR A 254 -15.57 -19.77 -2.46
CA TYR A 254 -16.58 -18.85 -1.91
C TYR A 254 -16.65 -17.54 -2.69
N ILE A 255 -17.80 -16.90 -2.59
CA ILE A 255 -18.06 -15.54 -3.07
C ILE A 255 -17.99 -14.61 -1.86
N LEU A 256 -17.16 -13.58 -1.93
CA LEU A 256 -17.07 -12.55 -0.90
C LEU A 256 -17.93 -11.35 -1.30
N ILE A 257 -18.81 -10.90 -0.40
CA ILE A 257 -19.68 -9.77 -0.67
C ILE A 257 -19.58 -8.66 0.40
N HIS A 258 -19.75 -7.43 -0.06
CA HIS A 258 -19.96 -6.27 0.80
C HIS A 258 -21.13 -5.46 0.26
N GLN A 259 -22.25 -5.45 0.99
CA GLN A 259 -23.52 -4.98 0.46
C GLN A 259 -24.09 -3.76 1.19
N LYS A 260 -23.43 -3.28 2.25
CA LYS A 260 -23.82 -2.11 3.04
C LYS A 260 -22.69 -1.08 3.19
N SER A 261 -22.93 0.16 2.75
CA SER A 261 -22.11 1.32 3.06
C SER A 261 -22.74 2.16 4.18
N SER A 262 -22.13 3.30 4.50
CA SER A 262 -22.69 4.25 5.48
C SER A 262 -23.98 4.91 5.01
N THR A 263 -24.27 4.91 3.71
CA THR A 263 -25.41 5.63 3.11
C THR A 263 -26.37 4.72 2.34
N LYS A 264 -25.97 3.49 2.02
CA LYS A 264 -26.73 2.60 1.14
C LYS A 264 -26.62 1.15 1.56
N THR A 265 -27.65 0.37 1.26
CA THR A 265 -27.61 -1.09 1.30
C THR A 265 -28.26 -1.62 0.02
N ILE A 266 -27.67 -2.66 -0.54
CA ILE A 266 -28.13 -3.34 -1.74
C ILE A 266 -28.24 -4.83 -1.44
N ASP A 267 -29.19 -5.54 -2.04
CA ASP A 267 -29.41 -6.97 -1.76
C ASP A 267 -28.60 -7.84 -2.73
N LEU A 268 -27.29 -7.94 -2.49
CA LEU A 268 -26.40 -8.80 -3.29
C LEU A 268 -26.56 -10.27 -2.93
N TYR A 269 -26.78 -10.57 -1.65
CA TYR A 269 -26.91 -11.93 -1.17
C TYR A 269 -28.05 -12.67 -1.89
N THR A 270 -29.28 -12.14 -1.89
CA THR A 270 -30.43 -12.83 -2.50
C THR A 270 -30.20 -13.07 -3.99
N LYS A 271 -29.64 -12.07 -4.71
CA LYS A 271 -29.32 -12.17 -6.14
C LYS A 271 -28.32 -13.30 -6.41
N LEU A 272 -27.22 -13.33 -5.67
CA LEU A 272 -26.16 -14.31 -5.86
C LEU A 272 -26.55 -15.71 -5.38
N GLN A 273 -27.30 -15.81 -4.28
CA GLN A 273 -27.82 -17.08 -3.78
C GLN A 273 -28.81 -17.73 -4.76
N THR A 274 -29.62 -16.92 -5.46
CA THR A 274 -30.51 -17.41 -6.53
C THR A 274 -29.71 -17.95 -7.72
N GLN A 275 -28.61 -17.29 -8.07
CA GLN A 275 -27.75 -17.68 -9.19
C GLN A 275 -26.85 -18.89 -8.85
N TYR A 276 -26.41 -19.00 -7.60
CA TYR A 276 -25.43 -19.97 -7.12
C TYR A 276 -25.87 -20.62 -5.80
N PRO A 277 -26.96 -21.42 -5.79
CA PRO A 277 -27.61 -21.88 -4.55
C PRO A 277 -26.75 -22.79 -3.67
N ASN A 278 -25.69 -23.40 -4.22
CA ASN A 278 -24.82 -24.33 -3.50
C ASN A 278 -23.44 -23.73 -3.18
N THR A 279 -23.21 -22.46 -3.49
CA THR A 279 -21.92 -21.80 -3.25
C THR A 279 -21.92 -21.09 -1.90
N LEU A 280 -20.81 -21.15 -1.17
CA LEU A 280 -20.64 -20.36 0.04
C LEU A 280 -20.55 -18.87 -0.31
N ILE A 281 -21.45 -18.06 0.22
CA ILE A 281 -21.48 -16.60 0.06
C ILE A 281 -21.19 -15.98 1.43
N LEU A 282 -20.07 -15.28 1.53
CA LEU A 282 -19.62 -14.63 2.75
C LEU A 282 -19.91 -13.14 2.63
N ASP A 283 -20.95 -12.69 3.33
CA ASP A 283 -21.22 -11.26 3.50
C ASP A 283 -20.47 -10.74 4.74
N ILE A 284 -19.59 -9.77 4.53
CA ILE A 284 -18.83 -9.20 5.63
C ILE A 284 -19.70 -8.35 6.57
N ASN A 285 -20.91 -7.99 6.16
CA ASN A 285 -21.86 -7.21 6.95
C ASN A 285 -22.80 -8.07 7.81
N GLU A 286 -23.23 -9.24 7.32
CA GLU A 286 -24.32 -10.03 7.91
C GLU A 286 -24.19 -11.54 7.63
N ASN A 287 -24.70 -12.39 8.52
CA ASN A 287 -24.80 -13.83 8.27
C ASN A 287 -26.24 -14.17 7.84
N HIS A 288 -26.39 -14.54 6.58
CA HIS A 288 -27.69 -14.83 5.96
C HIS A 288 -28.14 -16.29 6.09
N TYR A 289 -27.29 -17.15 6.63
CA TYR A 289 -27.60 -18.58 6.77
C TYR A 289 -28.38 -18.84 8.06
N ASN A 290 -29.43 -19.66 7.98
CA ASN A 290 -30.13 -20.15 9.17
C ASN A 290 -29.19 -21.01 10.03
N LYS A 291 -29.45 -21.08 11.34
CA LYS A 291 -28.58 -21.81 12.30
C LYS A 291 -28.32 -23.27 11.93
N ASP A 292 -29.28 -23.92 11.29
CA ASP A 292 -29.18 -25.33 10.88
C ASP A 292 -28.45 -25.52 9.53
N HIS A 293 -28.10 -24.44 8.84
CA HIS A 293 -27.43 -24.50 7.55
C HIS A 293 -25.92 -24.79 7.74
N PRO A 294 -25.29 -25.67 6.93
CA PRO A 294 -23.88 -26.03 7.07
C PRO A 294 -22.91 -24.84 7.06
N PHE A 295 -23.25 -23.80 6.29
CA PHE A 295 -22.43 -22.58 6.16
C PHE A 295 -22.65 -21.53 7.25
N HIS A 296 -23.63 -21.71 8.16
CA HIS A 296 -23.92 -20.72 9.20
C HIS A 296 -22.72 -20.40 10.06
N TYR A 297 -21.99 -21.43 10.49
CA TYR A 297 -20.81 -21.26 11.32
C TYR A 297 -19.68 -20.52 10.59
N LEU A 298 -19.42 -20.90 9.32
CA LEU A 298 -18.39 -20.26 8.48
C LEU A 298 -18.68 -18.78 8.25
N ALA A 299 -19.91 -18.44 7.83
CA ALA A 299 -20.30 -17.05 7.63
C ALA A 299 -20.21 -16.24 8.93
N GLY A 300 -20.49 -16.86 10.08
CA GLY A 300 -20.34 -16.24 11.40
C GLY A 300 -18.92 -15.77 11.72
N PHE A 301 -17.88 -16.42 11.18
CA PHE A 301 -16.50 -15.96 11.36
C PHE A 301 -16.19 -14.67 10.62
N VAL A 302 -16.90 -14.37 9.54
CA VAL A 302 -16.56 -13.26 8.65
C VAL A 302 -17.24 -11.96 9.06
N VAL A 303 -18.41 -12.03 9.69
CA VAL A 303 -19.22 -10.83 9.96
C VAL A 303 -18.51 -9.82 10.87
N ASN A 304 -18.49 -8.56 10.42
CA ASN A 304 -18.07 -7.37 11.18
C ASN A 304 -16.65 -7.44 11.78
N LYS A 305 -15.73 -8.14 11.11
CA LYS A 305 -14.29 -8.08 11.43
C LYS A 305 -13.69 -6.73 11.03
N PRO A 306 -12.57 -6.31 11.69
CA PRO A 306 -11.78 -5.17 11.25
C PRO A 306 -11.44 -5.24 9.76
N MET A 307 -11.57 -4.11 9.06
CA MET A 307 -11.50 -4.03 7.59
C MET A 307 -10.25 -4.68 6.98
N LEU A 308 -9.09 -4.50 7.62
CA LEU A 308 -7.82 -5.02 7.11
C LEU A 308 -7.69 -6.54 7.26
N TYR A 309 -8.50 -7.19 8.11
CA TYR A 309 -8.46 -8.65 8.29
C TYR A 309 -9.04 -9.39 7.09
N TYR A 310 -9.83 -8.73 6.24
CA TYR A 310 -10.37 -9.34 5.03
C TYR A 310 -9.35 -9.47 3.89
N LYS A 311 -8.09 -9.01 4.06
CA LYS A 311 -7.08 -9.04 3.00
C LYS A 311 -6.93 -10.42 2.35
N GLU A 312 -6.57 -11.43 3.15
CA GLU A 312 -6.32 -12.80 2.65
C GLU A 312 -7.59 -13.46 2.14
N LEU A 313 -8.74 -13.17 2.78
CA LEU A 313 -10.05 -13.64 2.33
C LEU A 313 -10.43 -13.05 0.96
N ALA A 314 -10.10 -11.78 0.70
CA ALA A 314 -10.35 -11.15 -0.59
C ALA A 314 -9.40 -11.66 -1.68
N GLU A 315 -8.09 -11.76 -1.40
CA GLU A 315 -7.07 -12.20 -2.37
C GLU A 315 -7.28 -13.66 -2.83
N ASN A 316 -7.99 -14.48 -2.05
CA ASN A 316 -8.26 -15.88 -2.35
C ASN A 316 -9.75 -16.20 -2.61
N ALA A 317 -10.60 -15.18 -2.72
CA ALA A 317 -12.00 -15.38 -3.09
C ALA A 317 -12.14 -15.85 -4.55
N LYS A 318 -13.20 -16.61 -4.85
CA LYS A 318 -13.52 -16.95 -6.24
C LYS A 318 -14.11 -15.76 -6.97
N GLU A 319 -15.08 -15.11 -6.33
CA GLU A 319 -15.70 -13.87 -6.82
C GLU A 319 -15.77 -12.83 -5.70
N ILE A 320 -15.65 -11.55 -6.06
CA ILE A 320 -15.88 -10.41 -5.15
C ILE A 320 -16.97 -9.53 -5.73
N HIS A 321 -17.98 -9.26 -4.91
CA HIS A 321 -19.10 -8.38 -5.24
C HIS A 321 -19.27 -7.33 -4.15
N CYS A 322 -19.06 -6.06 -4.47
CA CYS A 322 -19.18 -4.99 -3.49
C CYS A 322 -19.90 -3.77 -4.05
N LEU A 323 -20.65 -3.06 -3.22
CA LEU A 323 -21.01 -1.68 -3.57
C LEU A 323 -19.82 -0.73 -3.40
N GLU A 324 -19.91 0.43 -4.04
CA GLU A 324 -18.99 1.54 -3.84
C GLU A 324 -18.88 1.92 -2.35
N SER A 325 -17.70 1.69 -1.78
CA SER A 325 -17.45 1.79 -0.33
C SER A 325 -15.96 1.80 -0.04
N SER A 326 -15.57 2.13 1.20
CA SER A 326 -14.17 2.00 1.63
C SER A 326 -13.63 0.57 1.52
N PHE A 327 -14.49 -0.44 1.64
CA PHE A 327 -14.10 -1.83 1.38
C PHE A 327 -13.74 -2.04 -0.10
N TYR A 328 -14.54 -1.50 -1.03
CA TYR A 328 -14.20 -1.51 -2.46
C TYR A 328 -12.86 -0.81 -2.72
N CYS A 329 -12.65 0.40 -2.15
CA CYS A 329 -11.38 1.11 -2.24
C CYS A 329 -10.21 0.24 -1.75
N PHE A 330 -10.38 -0.49 -0.64
CA PHE A 330 -9.37 -1.39 -0.11
C PHE A 330 -9.07 -2.56 -1.06
N VAL A 331 -10.09 -3.35 -1.42
CA VAL A 331 -9.89 -4.58 -2.22
C VAL A 331 -9.41 -4.30 -3.63
N SER A 332 -9.70 -3.12 -4.20
CA SER A 332 -9.23 -2.71 -5.52
C SER A 332 -7.70 -2.56 -5.66
N HIS A 333 -6.97 -2.55 -4.54
CA HIS A 333 -5.51 -2.49 -4.54
C HIS A 333 -4.83 -3.82 -4.21
N LEU A 334 -5.60 -4.85 -3.88
CA LEU A 334 -5.07 -6.16 -3.50
C LEU A 334 -4.65 -6.98 -4.73
N ASP A 335 -3.86 -8.02 -4.50
CA ASP A 335 -3.54 -8.98 -5.57
C ASP A 335 -4.74 -9.89 -5.83
N LEU A 336 -5.59 -9.46 -6.76
CA LEU A 336 -6.79 -10.20 -7.16
C LEU A 336 -6.57 -11.05 -8.42
N SER A 337 -5.33 -11.52 -8.66
CA SER A 337 -4.97 -12.38 -9.80
C SER A 337 -5.69 -13.74 -9.78
N LYS A 338 -6.07 -14.22 -8.59
CA LYS A 338 -6.82 -15.47 -8.39
C LYS A 338 -8.34 -15.29 -8.49
N VAL A 339 -8.84 -14.05 -8.44
CA VAL A 339 -10.28 -13.77 -8.38
C VAL A 339 -10.85 -13.73 -9.80
N GLU A 340 -11.75 -14.66 -10.11
CA GLU A 340 -12.33 -14.85 -11.44
C GLU A 340 -13.27 -13.71 -11.81
N LYS A 341 -14.04 -13.18 -10.85
CA LYS A 341 -15.06 -12.14 -11.09
C LYS A 341 -15.04 -11.07 -10.02
N LYS A 342 -15.00 -9.81 -10.45
CA LYS A 342 -14.82 -8.62 -9.62
C LYS A 342 -15.86 -7.57 -10.03
N MET A 343 -16.91 -7.39 -9.22
CA MET A 343 -18.04 -6.52 -9.55
C MET A 343 -18.20 -5.39 -8.53
N CYS A 344 -18.17 -4.14 -9.01
CA CYS A 344 -18.54 -2.96 -8.23
C CYS A 344 -19.96 -2.51 -8.64
N TYR A 345 -20.83 -2.38 -7.65
CA TYR A 345 -22.22 -1.94 -7.81
C TYR A 345 -22.35 -0.48 -7.38
N ASP A 346 -23.13 0.29 -8.15
CA ASP A 346 -23.37 1.72 -7.92
C ASP A 346 -22.09 2.55 -7.74
N PRO A 347 -21.13 2.50 -8.69
CA PRO A 347 -19.90 3.26 -8.56
C PRO A 347 -20.18 4.77 -8.51
N PHE A 348 -19.35 5.51 -7.78
CA PHE A 348 -19.47 6.97 -7.60
C PHE A 348 -19.46 7.74 -8.93
N ASP A 349 -18.88 7.13 -9.97
CA ASP A 349 -18.87 7.55 -11.37
C ASP A 349 -18.33 6.39 -12.24
N ASN A 350 -17.71 6.68 -13.39
CA ASN A 350 -17.04 5.65 -14.19
C ASN A 350 -15.70 5.17 -13.58
N SER A 351 -15.32 5.56 -12.36
CA SER A 351 -14.05 5.23 -11.69
C SER A 351 -13.79 3.73 -11.63
N ALA A 352 -14.79 2.90 -11.37
CA ALA A 352 -14.60 1.45 -11.34
C ALA A 352 -14.03 0.91 -12.66
N GLN A 353 -14.56 1.40 -13.78
CA GLN A 353 -14.06 1.07 -15.13
C GLN A 353 -12.73 1.77 -15.42
N ARG A 354 -12.54 3.03 -15.00
CA ARG A 354 -11.30 3.79 -15.23
C ARG A 354 -10.10 3.21 -14.47
N ILE A 355 -10.32 2.72 -13.25
CA ILE A 355 -9.29 2.08 -12.44
C ILE A 355 -8.98 0.68 -12.98
N GLY A 356 -9.95 0.06 -13.67
CA GLY A 356 -9.75 -1.16 -14.45
C GLY A 356 -9.64 -2.45 -13.63
N VAL A 357 -10.00 -2.41 -12.34
CA VAL A 357 -9.88 -3.58 -11.44
C VAL A 357 -11.22 -4.31 -11.28
N PHE A 358 -12.33 -3.57 -11.27
CA PHE A 358 -13.68 -4.13 -11.12
C PHE A 358 -14.56 -3.72 -12.30
N ASN A 359 -15.39 -4.65 -12.76
CA ASN A 359 -16.46 -4.33 -13.72
C ASN A 359 -17.62 -3.65 -13.01
N THR A 360 -18.25 -2.68 -13.68
CA THR A 360 -19.50 -2.09 -13.18
C THR A 360 -20.65 -3.09 -13.36
N ALA A 361 -21.43 -3.29 -12.31
CA ALA A 361 -22.66 -4.07 -12.33
C ALA A 361 -23.87 -3.20 -11.97
N ILE A 362 -25.03 -3.60 -12.49
CA ILE A 362 -26.34 -3.14 -12.03
C ILE A 362 -26.99 -4.30 -11.27
N ILE A 363 -27.70 -3.98 -10.20
CA ILE A 363 -28.45 -4.96 -9.37
C ILE A 363 -29.54 -5.61 -10.21
#